data_AF-A0AAN0IY68-F1
#
_entry.id   AF-A0AAN0IY68-F1
#
_cell.length_a   1.000
_cell.length_b   1.000
_cell.length_c   1.000
_cell.angle_alpha   90.00
_cell.angle_beta   90.00
_cell.angle_gamma   90.00
#
_symmetry.space_group_name_H-M   'P 1'
#
loop_
_entity.id
_entity.type
_entity.pdbx_description
1 polymer ?
#
loop_
_entity_poly.entity_id
_entity_poly.type
_entity_poly.pdbx_seq_one_letter_code
_entity_poly.pdbx_strand_id
1 'polypeptide(L)'
;MSRKIIGILPNYYVHVLDLNTNITTVEIGPQNLVLQDNHSLEAGALPFVTIPPGHYCRVEHPIDINKPIVDGKLYELRFGHREIRLHGDPFPLFPGERLPESGSATDYSRAIKHLPTIKADHGIHLSALVDMEETDTAPARKAGDEWQLRGPLTYLPKPEEQVVKMVSPIIITPGHAVRLRARQAFTDAKGIYRCTGEEWLVRDIGAYLPDVYEEVVEEVDAYTLTPNNALHIRANCNFTDQFGRGRRIGEEWLVKYDDTESYIPDVTEEVVNEVQLTVLSHHQYCVVVNPLGDDGRPRLGCRELRKGPKTFFLHPGEKFERGIQDAIILESDEALLVTAQEEFDDVTEDGSKVHRTPGDRWMIHGPTDYIPRTEIGNIQRRKATPLNENEGIYVRNVQSGQVRAILGPQSYLLQAAEELYEKELTPLAEEILKEGGGVGDASIRKIAYFDGAKDPSLFKGNKPDKTRVVTYRCPSNCAVQVYNYIEKTARVVFGPDLVVLDPHENFNVLSLSAGKPKKENALKTICLMLGPDFISDHITMLETNVFDDVNKLSPLEAQRSKSLDMVLEEEEQESIRQRTASNSFFGKFFRPKRQVTIDIP
;
A
#
# COMPACT_ATOMS: atom_id res chain seq x y z
N MET A 1 34.93 -98.23 -33.07
CA MET A 1 34.28 -97.41 -32.03
C MET A 1 35.31 -96.45 -31.47
N SER A 2 35.21 -95.16 -31.80
CA SER A 2 36.16 -94.15 -31.36
C SER A 2 35.89 -93.80 -29.89
N ARG A 3 36.74 -94.28 -28.97
CA ARG A 3 36.71 -93.85 -27.56
C ARG A 3 36.94 -92.34 -27.50
N LYS A 4 35.95 -91.59 -27.03
CA LYS A 4 36.05 -90.14 -26.90
C LYS A 4 36.74 -89.83 -25.57
N ILE A 5 38.02 -89.48 -25.65
CA ILE A 5 38.82 -89.09 -24.47
C ILE A 5 38.63 -87.59 -24.29
N ILE A 6 38.25 -87.16 -23.08
CA ILE A 6 38.12 -85.76 -22.70
C ILE A 6 39.26 -85.43 -21.74
N GLY A 7 40.15 -84.54 -22.16
CA GLY A 7 41.17 -83.98 -21.28
C GLY A 7 40.59 -82.85 -20.45
N ILE A 8 40.48 -83.06 -19.13
CA ILE A 8 40.03 -82.02 -18.20
C ILE A 8 41.27 -81.31 -17.66
N LEU A 9 41.40 -80.02 -17.97
CA LEU A 9 42.51 -79.19 -17.51
C LEU A 9 42.41 -78.91 -15.99
N PRO A 10 43.52 -78.51 -15.32
CA PRO A 10 43.44 -78.02 -13.94
C PRO A 10 42.45 -76.87 -13.80
N ASN A 11 41.65 -76.84 -12.73
CA ASN A 11 40.57 -75.87 -12.50
C ASN A 11 39.47 -75.85 -13.58
N TYR A 12 39.22 -77.00 -14.22
CA TYR A 12 38.05 -77.23 -15.06
C TYR A 12 37.26 -78.43 -14.54
N TYR A 13 35.95 -78.42 -14.76
CA TYR A 13 35.06 -79.55 -14.49
C TYR A 13 34.22 -79.88 -15.72
N VAL A 14 33.68 -81.10 -15.75
CA VAL A 14 32.69 -81.55 -16.73
C VAL A 14 31.53 -82.23 -16.02
N HIS A 15 30.33 -82.18 -16.62
CA HIS A 15 29.17 -82.93 -16.15
C HIS A 15 28.92 -84.13 -17.04
N VAL A 16 28.91 -85.31 -16.44
CA VAL A 16 28.79 -86.60 -17.14
C VAL A 16 27.51 -87.28 -16.68
N LEU A 17 26.59 -87.52 -17.62
CA LEU A 17 25.36 -88.26 -17.39
C LEU A 17 25.58 -89.73 -17.70
N ASP A 18 25.38 -90.60 -16.71
CA ASP A 18 25.26 -92.04 -16.94
C ASP A 18 23.83 -92.38 -17.41
N LEU A 19 23.69 -92.89 -18.63
CA LEU A 19 22.42 -93.22 -19.27
C LEU A 19 21.73 -94.44 -18.62
N ASN A 20 22.47 -95.29 -17.90
CA ASN A 20 21.88 -96.46 -17.22
C ASN A 20 21.19 -96.07 -15.91
N THR A 21 21.80 -95.15 -15.17
CA THR A 21 21.31 -94.71 -13.85
C THR A 21 20.56 -93.37 -13.91
N ASN A 22 20.71 -92.63 -15.01
CA ASN A 22 20.23 -91.27 -15.23
C ASN A 22 20.76 -90.27 -14.17
N ILE A 23 22.00 -90.48 -13.73
CA ILE A 23 22.67 -89.67 -12.71
C ILE A 23 23.78 -88.85 -13.39
N THR A 24 23.75 -87.54 -13.19
CA THR A 24 24.83 -86.64 -13.63
C THR A 24 25.84 -86.45 -12.51
N THR A 25 27.10 -86.81 -12.76
CA THR A 25 28.23 -86.58 -11.84
C THR A 25 29.12 -85.43 -12.29
N VAL A 26 29.79 -84.77 -11.35
CA VAL A 26 30.84 -83.78 -11.67
C VAL A 26 32.21 -84.43 -11.62
N GLU A 27 32.96 -84.32 -12.72
CA GLU A 27 34.34 -84.81 -12.82
C GLU A 27 35.29 -83.61 -12.84
N ILE A 28 36.26 -83.60 -11.92
CA ILE A 28 37.19 -82.49 -11.67
C ILE A 28 38.56 -82.79 -12.29
N GLY A 29 39.17 -81.81 -12.96
CA GLY A 29 40.54 -81.93 -13.49
C GLY A 29 41.63 -81.73 -12.42
N PRO A 30 42.90 -82.11 -12.68
CA PRO A 30 43.40 -82.59 -13.96
C PRO A 30 43.29 -84.11 -14.14
N GLN A 31 42.46 -84.55 -15.08
CA GLN A 31 42.36 -85.97 -15.44
C GLN A 31 41.91 -86.16 -16.90
N ASN A 32 42.34 -87.26 -17.50
CA ASN A 32 41.85 -87.68 -18.81
C ASN A 32 40.68 -88.64 -18.62
N LEU A 33 39.47 -88.13 -18.74
CA LEU A 33 38.26 -88.92 -18.60
C LEU A 33 38.01 -89.72 -19.89
N VAL A 34 37.90 -91.04 -19.76
CA VAL A 34 37.47 -91.93 -20.84
C VAL A 34 35.97 -92.15 -20.71
N LEU A 35 35.18 -91.56 -21.60
CA LEU A 35 33.74 -91.78 -21.61
C LEU A 35 33.43 -93.23 -22.01
N GLN A 36 32.63 -93.90 -21.18
CA GLN A 36 32.08 -95.23 -21.47
C GLN A 36 30.89 -95.12 -22.44
N ASP A 37 30.47 -96.22 -23.06
CA ASP A 37 29.41 -96.22 -24.08
C ASP A 37 28.04 -95.77 -23.51
N ASN A 38 27.83 -95.94 -22.20
CA ASN A 38 26.65 -95.48 -21.46
C ASN A 38 26.80 -94.08 -20.87
N HIS A 39 27.90 -93.35 -21.11
CA HIS A 39 28.11 -92.00 -20.59
C HIS A 39 27.89 -90.94 -21.67
N SER A 40 27.12 -89.90 -21.34
CA SER A 40 26.91 -88.71 -22.17
C SER A 40 27.51 -87.48 -21.48
N LEU A 41 28.01 -86.54 -22.28
CA LEU A 41 28.55 -85.26 -21.78
C LEU A 41 27.43 -84.21 -21.79
N GLU A 42 26.95 -83.78 -20.62
CA GLU A 42 25.90 -82.74 -20.52
C GLU A 42 26.48 -81.33 -20.56
N ALA A 43 27.57 -81.09 -19.82
CA ALA A 43 28.30 -79.83 -19.83
C ALA A 43 29.75 -80.09 -20.23
N GLY A 44 30.26 -79.28 -21.17
CA GLY A 44 31.65 -79.32 -21.63
C GLY A 44 32.65 -78.93 -20.53
N ALA A 45 33.94 -78.84 -20.87
CA ALA A 45 34.95 -78.39 -19.93
C ALA A 45 34.69 -76.93 -19.53
N LEU A 46 34.09 -76.72 -18.35
CA LEU A 46 33.80 -75.42 -17.79
C LEU A 46 34.87 -75.04 -16.75
N PRO A 47 35.30 -73.78 -16.68
CA PRO A 47 36.28 -73.36 -15.69
C PRO A 47 35.67 -73.40 -14.27
N PHE A 48 36.52 -73.42 -13.25
CA PHE A 48 36.09 -73.25 -11.87
C PHE A 48 35.68 -71.80 -11.61
N VAL A 49 34.72 -71.62 -10.71
CA VAL A 49 34.37 -70.30 -10.19
C VAL A 49 35.47 -69.87 -9.23
N THR A 50 36.18 -68.80 -9.57
CA THR A 50 37.26 -68.25 -8.74
C THR A 50 36.82 -66.87 -8.24
N ILE A 51 36.61 -66.74 -6.94
CA ILE A 51 36.17 -65.49 -6.32
C ILE A 51 37.40 -64.75 -5.78
N PRO A 52 37.76 -63.55 -6.30
CA PRO A 52 38.88 -62.78 -5.76
C PRO A 52 38.58 -62.26 -4.33
N PRO A 53 39.61 -61.88 -3.55
CA PRO A 53 39.42 -61.22 -2.26
C PRO A 53 38.49 -59.99 -2.38
N GLY A 54 37.61 -59.78 -1.40
CA GLY A 54 36.68 -58.66 -1.40
C GLY A 54 35.49 -58.80 -2.37
N HIS A 55 35.27 -59.99 -2.95
CA HIS A 55 34.15 -60.29 -3.82
C HIS A 55 33.29 -61.43 -3.27
N TYR A 56 32.10 -61.58 -3.83
CA TYR A 56 31.18 -62.67 -3.57
C TYR A 56 30.45 -63.10 -4.85
N CYS A 57 29.89 -64.30 -4.85
CA CYS A 57 28.90 -64.70 -5.87
C CYS A 57 27.67 -65.33 -5.19
N ARG A 58 26.52 -65.26 -5.88
CA ARG A 58 25.26 -65.84 -5.42
C ARG A 58 24.93 -67.08 -6.23
N VAL A 59 24.94 -68.25 -5.58
CA VAL A 59 24.60 -69.54 -6.19
C VAL A 59 23.15 -69.88 -5.88
N GLU A 60 22.38 -70.25 -6.90
CA GLU A 60 21.03 -70.77 -6.78
C GLU A 60 21.03 -72.29 -6.76
N HIS A 61 20.12 -72.87 -5.99
CA HIS A 61 20.01 -74.32 -5.77
C HIS A 61 21.29 -74.96 -5.21
N PRO A 62 21.88 -74.40 -4.14
CA PRO A 62 23.14 -74.90 -3.61
C PRO A 62 23.01 -76.34 -3.14
N ILE A 63 24.07 -77.12 -3.26
CA ILE A 63 24.13 -78.46 -2.68
C ILE A 63 23.98 -78.42 -1.15
N ASP A 64 23.35 -79.45 -0.58
CA ASP A 64 23.24 -79.61 0.88
C ASP A 64 24.53 -80.21 1.45
N ILE A 65 25.40 -79.34 2.01
CA ILE A 65 26.71 -79.70 2.57
C ILE A 65 26.58 -80.67 3.76
N ASN A 66 25.41 -80.71 4.42
CA ASN A 66 25.19 -81.60 5.56
C ASN A 66 24.96 -83.07 5.13
N LYS A 67 24.81 -83.32 3.83
CA LYS A 67 24.61 -84.65 3.30
C LYS A 67 25.87 -85.13 2.60
N PRO A 68 26.35 -86.35 2.89
CA PRO A 68 27.56 -86.86 2.25
C PRO A 68 27.33 -87.00 0.75
N ILE A 69 28.26 -86.48 -0.03
CA ILE A 69 28.33 -86.74 -1.46
C ILE A 69 28.71 -88.22 -1.62
N VAL A 70 27.80 -89.02 -2.18
CA VAL A 70 28.01 -90.46 -2.42
C VAL A 70 28.05 -90.72 -3.92
N ASP A 71 29.13 -91.34 -4.39
CA ASP A 71 29.30 -91.72 -5.78
C ASP A 71 28.15 -92.63 -6.25
N GLY A 72 27.54 -92.29 -7.40
CA GLY A 72 26.41 -93.03 -7.97
C GLY A 72 25.05 -92.70 -7.34
N LYS A 73 24.93 -91.60 -6.57
CA LYS A 73 23.66 -91.00 -6.17
C LYS A 73 23.54 -89.56 -6.69
N LEU A 74 22.30 -89.11 -6.89
CA LEU A 74 22.02 -87.73 -7.28
C LEU A 74 22.46 -86.77 -6.17
N TYR A 75 23.08 -85.64 -6.54
CA TYR A 75 23.38 -84.58 -5.60
C TYR A 75 22.08 -84.00 -5.02
N GLU A 76 22.02 -83.88 -3.69
CA GLU A 76 20.87 -83.30 -3.02
C GLU A 76 20.99 -81.76 -3.00
N LEU A 77 20.22 -81.11 -3.87
CA LEU A 77 20.18 -79.65 -3.98
C LEU A 77 19.08 -79.06 -3.10
N ARG A 78 19.35 -77.90 -2.50
CA ARG A 78 18.35 -77.08 -1.81
C ARG A 78 17.62 -76.21 -2.84
N PHE A 79 16.65 -76.81 -3.53
CA PHE A 79 15.82 -76.09 -4.51
C PHE A 79 15.11 -74.89 -3.89
N GLY A 80 15.06 -73.75 -4.60
CA GLY A 80 14.52 -72.48 -4.11
C GLY A 80 15.45 -71.70 -3.15
N HIS A 81 16.51 -72.31 -2.62
CA HIS A 81 17.46 -71.62 -1.74
C HIS A 81 18.59 -70.95 -2.52
N ARG A 82 19.19 -69.94 -1.88
CA ARG A 82 20.33 -69.18 -2.37
C ARG A 82 21.46 -69.28 -1.35
N GLU A 83 22.68 -69.40 -1.85
CA GLU A 83 23.90 -69.39 -1.04
C GLU A 83 24.83 -68.28 -1.53
N ILE A 84 25.47 -67.61 -0.59
CA ILE A 84 26.45 -66.57 -0.87
C ILE A 84 27.82 -67.13 -0.55
N ARG A 85 28.65 -67.29 -1.59
CA ARG A 85 30.02 -67.79 -1.46
C ARG A 85 30.97 -66.59 -1.48
N LEU A 86 31.86 -66.54 -0.48
CA LEU A 86 32.89 -65.52 -0.33
C LEU A 86 34.22 -66.02 -0.94
N HIS A 87 35.27 -65.20 -0.88
CA HIS A 87 36.62 -65.60 -1.30
C HIS A 87 37.08 -66.88 -0.60
N GLY A 88 37.60 -67.82 -1.39
CA GLY A 88 38.11 -69.11 -0.96
C GLY A 88 38.73 -69.86 -2.14
N ASP A 89 38.90 -71.17 -1.98
CA ASP A 89 39.44 -72.02 -3.04
C ASP A 89 38.49 -72.06 -4.26
N PRO A 90 39.02 -72.07 -5.51
CA PRO A 90 38.21 -72.24 -6.70
C PRO A 90 37.32 -73.49 -6.61
N PHE A 91 36.05 -73.37 -6.97
CA PHE A 91 35.08 -74.46 -6.85
C PHE A 91 34.33 -74.73 -8.17
N PRO A 92 33.94 -75.99 -8.44
CA PRO A 92 33.04 -76.33 -9.54
C PRO A 92 31.58 -76.03 -9.17
N LEU A 93 30.71 -75.88 -10.18
CA LEU A 93 29.26 -75.91 -9.95
C LEU A 93 28.76 -77.34 -10.10
N PHE A 94 27.97 -77.80 -9.12
CA PHE A 94 27.35 -79.11 -9.19
C PHE A 94 26.21 -79.13 -10.22
N PRO A 95 25.88 -80.30 -10.80
CA PRO A 95 24.72 -80.43 -11.69
C PRO A 95 23.44 -79.89 -11.02
N GLY A 96 22.86 -78.84 -11.62
CA GLY A 96 21.66 -78.16 -11.13
C GLY A 96 21.91 -76.86 -10.33
N GLU A 97 23.12 -76.63 -9.81
CA GLU A 97 23.52 -75.32 -9.30
C GLU A 97 23.60 -74.31 -10.44
N ARG A 98 23.20 -73.06 -10.17
CA ARG A 98 23.22 -71.99 -11.18
C ARG A 98 23.79 -70.70 -10.63
N LEU A 99 24.55 -70.01 -11.48
CA LEU A 99 24.95 -68.61 -11.29
C LEU A 99 24.10 -67.75 -12.23
N PRO A 100 22.98 -67.18 -11.76
CA PRO A 100 22.00 -66.52 -12.64
C PRO A 100 22.58 -65.33 -13.43
N GLU A 101 23.67 -64.73 -12.97
CA GLU A 101 24.23 -63.48 -13.52
C GLU A 101 25.49 -63.68 -14.37
N SER A 102 25.85 -64.94 -14.68
CA SER A 102 27.07 -65.28 -15.41
C SER A 102 27.03 -64.87 -16.89
N GLY A 103 25.85 -64.85 -17.51
CA GLY A 103 25.65 -64.52 -18.93
C GLY A 103 26.23 -65.53 -19.94
N SER A 104 27.29 -66.26 -19.60
CA SER A 104 27.85 -67.39 -20.34
C SER A 104 28.28 -68.50 -19.38
N ALA A 105 28.22 -69.76 -19.83
CA ALA A 105 28.68 -70.92 -19.06
C ALA A 105 30.22 -70.99 -18.91
N THR A 106 30.96 -70.26 -19.74
CA THR A 106 32.44 -70.30 -19.77
C THR A 106 33.10 -69.10 -19.09
N ASP A 107 32.33 -68.10 -18.67
CA ASP A 107 32.85 -66.89 -18.02
C ASP A 107 31.93 -66.48 -16.87
N TYR A 108 32.45 -66.56 -15.65
CA TYR A 108 31.72 -66.22 -14.42
C TYR A 108 32.02 -64.81 -13.91
N SER A 109 32.87 -64.05 -14.59
CA SER A 109 33.31 -62.72 -14.15
C SER A 109 32.14 -61.77 -13.85
N ARG A 110 31.07 -61.84 -14.65
CA ARG A 110 29.85 -61.03 -14.46
C ARG A 110 29.02 -61.40 -13.23
N ALA A 111 29.08 -62.66 -12.80
CA ALA A 111 28.37 -63.12 -11.61
C ALA A 111 29.11 -62.81 -10.31
N ILE A 112 30.40 -62.46 -10.39
CA ILE A 112 31.25 -62.12 -9.26
C ILE A 112 31.10 -60.63 -8.99
N LYS A 113 30.63 -60.29 -7.79
CA LYS A 113 30.36 -58.91 -7.37
C LYS A 113 31.31 -58.47 -6.28
N HIS A 114 31.70 -57.19 -6.29
CA HIS A 114 32.41 -56.59 -5.18
C HIS A 114 31.51 -56.52 -3.93
N LEU A 115 32.09 -56.79 -2.76
CA LEU A 115 31.43 -56.57 -1.48
C LEU A 115 31.15 -55.06 -1.30
N PRO A 116 29.90 -54.66 -1.00
CA PRO A 116 29.58 -53.25 -0.79
C PRO A 116 30.32 -52.70 0.42
N THR A 117 31.16 -51.67 0.21
CA THR A 117 31.83 -50.94 1.29
C THR A 117 31.04 -49.70 1.64
N ILE A 118 30.61 -49.60 2.89
CA ILE A 118 29.88 -48.45 3.43
C ILE A 118 30.89 -47.52 4.08
N LYS A 119 30.98 -46.30 3.56
CA LYS A 119 31.85 -45.25 4.10
C LYS A 119 31.34 -44.77 5.46
N ALA A 120 32.17 -44.03 6.19
CA ALA A 120 31.70 -43.27 7.35
C ALA A 120 30.54 -42.34 6.94
N ASP A 121 29.59 -42.16 7.85
CA ASP A 121 28.37 -41.34 7.68
C ASP A 121 27.44 -41.75 6.53
N HIS A 122 27.69 -42.89 5.89
CA HIS A 122 26.80 -43.49 4.89
C HIS A 122 26.06 -44.68 5.49
N GLY A 123 24.93 -45.02 4.88
CA GLY A 123 24.13 -46.19 5.23
C GLY A 123 23.90 -47.11 4.04
N ILE A 124 23.55 -48.36 4.34
CA ILE A 124 22.89 -49.26 3.39
C ILE A 124 21.49 -49.58 3.91
N HIS A 125 20.48 -49.37 3.07
CA HIS A 125 19.10 -49.71 3.35
C HIS A 125 18.85 -51.14 2.86
N LEU A 126 18.46 -52.01 3.79
CA LEU A 126 18.16 -53.42 3.60
C LEU A 126 16.67 -53.70 3.87
N SER A 127 16.12 -54.68 3.16
CA SER A 127 14.77 -55.22 3.39
C SER A 127 14.83 -56.75 3.53
N ALA A 128 14.02 -57.31 4.41
CA ALA A 128 13.93 -58.75 4.63
C ALA A 128 13.13 -59.41 3.51
N LEU A 129 13.69 -60.41 2.83
CA LEU A 129 12.97 -61.20 1.84
C LEU A 129 12.13 -62.31 2.47
N VAL A 130 12.57 -62.82 3.62
CA VAL A 130 11.94 -63.90 4.38
C VAL A 130 11.94 -63.56 5.86
N ASP A 131 11.10 -64.24 6.62
CA ASP A 131 11.12 -64.14 8.08
C ASP A 131 12.48 -64.62 8.60
N MET A 132 13.15 -63.77 9.37
CA MET A 132 14.45 -64.03 9.99
C MET A 132 14.26 -64.23 11.48
N GLU A 133 14.79 -65.34 11.99
CA GLU A 133 14.83 -65.62 13.41
C GLU A 133 15.83 -64.70 14.13
N GLU A 134 15.61 -64.52 15.42
CA GLU A 134 16.53 -63.78 16.27
C GLU A 134 17.86 -64.55 16.38
N THR A 135 18.96 -63.83 16.17
CA THR A 135 20.32 -64.34 16.35
C THR A 135 21.05 -63.45 17.35
N ASP A 136 22.15 -63.93 17.93
CA ASP A 136 22.99 -63.12 18.84
C ASP A 136 23.42 -61.77 18.25
N THR A 137 23.41 -61.66 16.91
CA THR A 137 23.88 -60.49 16.16
C THR A 137 22.75 -59.62 15.60
N ALA A 138 21.51 -60.09 15.57
CA ALA A 138 20.40 -59.39 14.92
C ALA A 138 19.04 -59.79 15.51
N PRO A 139 18.14 -58.81 15.72
CA PRO A 139 16.78 -59.09 16.17
C PRO A 139 15.99 -59.86 15.11
N ALA A 140 14.94 -60.57 15.54
CA ALA A 140 13.99 -61.18 14.62
C ALA A 140 13.34 -60.11 13.73
N ARG A 141 13.19 -60.43 12.43
CA ARG A 141 12.55 -59.54 11.44
C ARG A 141 11.57 -60.33 10.60
N LYS A 142 10.46 -59.73 10.23
CA LYS A 142 9.48 -60.32 9.31
C LYS A 142 9.81 -59.98 7.86
N ALA A 143 9.33 -60.78 6.93
CA ALA A 143 9.43 -60.48 5.52
C ALA A 143 8.81 -59.09 5.21
N GLY A 144 9.58 -58.25 4.53
CA GLY A 144 9.23 -56.86 4.22
C GLY A 144 9.76 -55.83 5.23
N ASP A 145 10.24 -56.23 6.41
CA ASP A 145 10.81 -55.29 7.36
C ASP A 145 12.06 -54.61 6.76
N GLU A 146 12.17 -53.30 6.96
CA GLU A 146 13.25 -52.47 6.46
C GLU A 146 14.15 -51.99 7.60
N TRP A 147 15.47 -51.98 7.41
CA TRP A 147 16.44 -51.44 8.36
C TRP A 147 17.68 -50.88 7.64
N GLN A 148 18.48 -50.13 8.39
CA GLN A 148 19.70 -49.50 7.89
C GLN A 148 20.92 -49.97 8.68
N LEU A 149 22.00 -50.31 7.97
CA LEU A 149 23.33 -50.47 8.59
C LEU A 149 24.16 -49.22 8.31
N ARG A 150 24.71 -48.62 9.36
CA ARG A 150 25.56 -47.43 9.28
C ARG A 150 27.03 -47.84 9.17
N GLY A 151 27.78 -47.16 8.31
CA GLY A 151 29.22 -47.39 8.17
C GLY A 151 30.03 -46.78 9.33
N PRO A 152 31.37 -46.96 9.34
CA PRO A 152 32.17 -47.62 8.31
C PRO A 152 32.18 -49.15 8.47
N LEU A 153 31.70 -49.88 7.47
CA LEU A 153 31.74 -51.36 7.45
C LEU A 153 31.73 -51.92 6.03
N THR A 154 32.21 -53.15 5.86
CA THR A 154 32.01 -53.92 4.63
C THR A 154 30.79 -54.79 4.82
N TYR A 155 29.74 -54.56 4.03
CA TYR A 155 28.52 -55.36 4.12
C TYR A 155 28.78 -56.74 3.54
N LEU A 156 28.46 -57.77 4.32
CA LEU A 156 28.45 -59.16 3.89
C LEU A 156 27.01 -59.52 3.50
N PRO A 157 26.71 -59.67 2.20
CA PRO A 157 25.36 -59.97 1.75
C PRO A 157 24.89 -61.31 2.33
N LYS A 158 23.62 -61.36 2.74
CA LYS A 158 22.94 -62.58 3.20
C LYS A 158 21.82 -62.97 2.24
N PRO A 159 21.52 -64.27 2.06
CA PRO A 159 20.49 -64.69 1.10
C PRO A 159 19.07 -64.31 1.54
N GLU A 160 18.84 -64.07 2.84
CA GLU A 160 17.56 -63.66 3.43
C GLU A 160 17.29 -62.15 3.29
N GLU A 161 18.29 -61.36 2.92
CA GLU A 161 18.25 -59.90 2.91
C GLU A 161 18.40 -59.35 1.48
N GLN A 162 17.75 -58.24 1.18
CA GLN A 162 17.89 -57.51 -0.08
C GLN A 162 18.42 -56.10 0.16
N VAL A 163 19.46 -55.72 -0.60
CA VAL A 163 19.91 -54.32 -0.66
C VAL A 163 18.92 -53.50 -1.48
N VAL A 164 18.26 -52.55 -0.82
CA VAL A 164 17.31 -51.61 -1.45
C VAL A 164 18.07 -50.46 -2.09
N LYS A 165 18.88 -49.73 -1.30
CA LYS A 165 19.69 -48.59 -1.78
C LYS A 165 20.85 -48.27 -0.84
N MET A 166 21.86 -47.58 -1.36
CA MET A 166 22.87 -46.88 -0.54
C MET A 166 22.32 -45.51 -0.15
N VAL A 167 22.50 -45.11 1.11
CA VAL A 167 22.02 -43.83 1.66
C VAL A 167 23.24 -42.94 1.92
N SER A 168 23.25 -41.77 1.29
CA SER A 168 24.23 -40.72 1.54
C SER A 168 23.71 -39.75 2.60
N PRO A 169 24.58 -39.16 3.44
CA PRO A 169 24.17 -38.14 4.39
C PRO A 169 23.85 -36.83 3.67
N ILE A 170 22.98 -36.03 4.30
CA ILE A 170 22.66 -34.65 3.92
C ILE A 170 23.53 -33.74 4.79
N ILE A 171 24.19 -32.77 4.17
CA ILE A 171 25.08 -31.85 4.88
C ILE A 171 24.28 -30.62 5.30
N ILE A 172 24.03 -30.50 6.61
CA ILE A 172 23.31 -29.37 7.20
C ILE A 172 24.33 -28.33 7.66
N THR A 173 24.36 -27.20 6.95
CA THR A 173 25.16 -26.02 7.30
C THR A 173 24.40 -25.08 8.25
N PRO A 174 25.08 -24.13 8.94
CA PRO A 174 24.38 -23.10 9.70
C PRO A 174 23.39 -22.34 8.83
N GLY A 175 22.17 -22.11 9.35
CA GLY A 175 21.09 -21.46 8.60
C GLY A 175 20.43 -22.35 7.53
N HIS A 176 20.72 -23.65 7.52
CA HIS A 176 20.03 -24.63 6.68
C HIS A 176 19.36 -25.67 7.59
N ALA A 177 18.24 -26.21 7.15
CA ALA A 177 17.53 -27.28 7.83
C ALA A 177 16.95 -28.26 6.81
N VAL A 178 16.65 -29.47 7.26
CA VAL A 178 16.02 -30.49 6.41
C VAL A 178 14.65 -30.80 6.96
N ARG A 179 13.63 -30.72 6.10
CA ARG A 179 12.27 -31.14 6.41
C ARG A 179 12.11 -32.62 6.11
N LEU A 180 11.75 -33.36 7.14
CA LEU A 180 11.51 -34.80 7.07
C LEU A 180 10.03 -35.09 7.24
N ARG A 181 9.59 -36.21 6.66
CA ARG A 181 8.27 -36.79 6.83
C ARG A 181 8.38 -38.25 7.25
N ALA A 182 7.62 -38.66 8.25
CA ALA A 182 7.54 -40.06 8.67
C ALA A 182 6.73 -40.88 7.66
N ARG A 183 7.35 -41.91 7.06
CA ARG A 183 6.67 -42.87 6.17
C ARG A 183 5.73 -43.81 6.90
N GLN A 184 6.07 -44.13 8.14
CA GLN A 184 5.26 -44.92 9.06
C GLN A 184 5.52 -44.46 10.49
N ALA A 185 4.78 -44.98 11.47
CA ALA A 185 5.01 -44.62 12.86
C ALA A 185 6.29 -45.30 13.40
N PHE A 186 7.21 -44.52 13.95
CA PHE A 186 8.46 -45.01 14.54
C PHE A 186 8.98 -44.03 15.60
N THR A 187 10.00 -44.44 16.35
CA THR A 187 10.69 -43.55 17.29
C THR A 187 11.98 -43.06 16.64
N ASP A 188 12.14 -41.74 16.54
CA ASP A 188 13.30 -41.13 15.91
C ASP A 188 14.59 -41.29 16.74
N ALA A 189 15.72 -40.88 16.18
CA ALA A 189 17.03 -40.98 16.84
C ALA A 189 17.13 -40.16 18.13
N LYS A 190 16.23 -39.18 18.35
CA LYS A 190 16.15 -38.35 19.56
C LYS A 190 15.18 -38.94 20.60
N GLY A 191 14.56 -40.08 20.32
CA GLY A 191 13.61 -40.75 21.19
C GLY A 191 12.18 -40.21 21.10
N ILE A 192 11.87 -39.39 20.10
CA ILE A 192 10.53 -38.82 19.90
C ILE A 192 9.72 -39.79 19.03
N TYR A 193 8.53 -40.13 19.50
CA TYR A 193 7.58 -40.94 18.73
C TYR A 193 6.94 -40.11 17.63
N ARG A 194 7.11 -40.52 16.37
CA ARG A 194 6.58 -39.86 15.18
C ARG A 194 5.42 -40.65 14.61
N CYS A 195 4.33 -39.96 14.28
CA CYS A 195 3.17 -40.55 13.62
C CYS A 195 3.37 -40.63 12.10
N THR A 196 2.65 -41.54 11.44
CA THR A 196 2.69 -41.64 9.96
C THR A 196 2.23 -40.34 9.31
N GLY A 197 3.03 -39.80 8.39
CA GLY A 197 2.76 -38.54 7.70
C GLY A 197 3.11 -37.28 8.50
N GLU A 198 3.58 -37.41 9.76
CA GLU A 198 4.08 -36.27 10.53
C GLU A 198 5.32 -35.68 9.87
N GLU A 199 5.44 -34.35 9.88
CA GLU A 199 6.56 -33.62 9.32
C GLU A 199 7.27 -32.80 10.41
N TRP A 200 8.60 -32.74 10.35
CA TRP A 200 9.43 -31.99 11.29
C TRP A 200 10.72 -31.50 10.64
N LEU A 201 11.40 -30.54 11.27
CA LEU A 201 12.70 -30.04 10.83
C LEU A 201 13.85 -30.61 11.65
N VAL A 202 14.94 -30.91 10.98
CA VAL A 202 16.24 -31.20 11.58
C VAL A 202 17.18 -30.02 11.34
N ARG A 203 17.73 -29.47 12.43
CA ARG A 203 18.61 -28.29 12.44
C ARG A 203 20.03 -28.61 12.96
N ASP A 204 20.32 -29.88 13.25
CA ASP A 204 21.61 -30.27 13.80
C ASP A 204 22.70 -30.12 12.74
N ILE A 205 23.67 -29.23 12.99
CA ILE A 205 24.74 -28.93 12.05
C ILE A 205 25.63 -30.18 11.88
N GLY A 206 25.88 -30.55 10.63
CA GLY A 206 26.73 -31.69 10.28
C GLY A 206 26.10 -32.61 9.24
N ALA A 207 26.67 -33.81 9.13
CA ALA A 207 26.16 -34.85 8.25
C ALA A 207 24.97 -35.55 8.92
N TYR A 208 23.76 -35.26 8.46
CA TYR A 208 22.55 -35.95 8.87
C TYR A 208 22.29 -37.14 7.95
N LEU A 209 22.25 -38.35 8.49
CA LEU A 209 21.92 -39.54 7.74
C LEU A 209 20.46 -39.93 8.02
N PRO A 210 19.53 -39.74 7.05
CA PRO A 210 18.13 -40.10 7.25
C PRO A 210 17.97 -41.57 7.59
N ASP A 211 17.04 -41.86 8.49
CA ASP A 211 16.65 -43.23 8.80
C ASP A 211 15.71 -43.82 7.73
N VAL A 212 15.46 -45.12 7.79
CA VAL A 212 14.64 -45.88 6.83
C VAL A 212 13.25 -45.27 6.65
N TYR A 213 12.62 -44.90 7.76
CA TYR A 213 11.25 -44.37 7.78
C TYR A 213 11.19 -42.85 7.67
N GLU A 214 12.33 -42.20 7.48
CA GLU A 214 12.43 -40.76 7.26
C GLU A 214 12.50 -40.47 5.76
N GLU A 215 11.48 -39.77 5.28
CA GLU A 215 11.46 -39.25 3.93
C GLU A 215 11.89 -37.79 3.92
N VAL A 216 12.90 -37.48 3.11
CA VAL A 216 13.37 -36.10 2.90
C VAL A 216 12.39 -35.41 1.95
N VAL A 217 11.71 -34.38 2.45
CA VAL A 217 10.72 -33.62 1.68
C VAL A 217 11.40 -32.46 0.95
N GLU A 218 12.11 -31.61 1.70
CA GLU A 218 12.78 -30.43 1.18
C GLU A 218 13.95 -29.99 2.10
N GLU A 219 14.91 -29.28 1.51
CA GLU A 219 15.93 -28.54 2.24
C GLU A 219 15.44 -27.08 2.38
N VAL A 220 15.49 -26.54 3.60
CA VAL A 220 14.93 -25.23 3.96
C VAL A 220 16.06 -24.30 4.39
N ASP A 221 16.18 -23.17 3.70
CA ASP A 221 17.13 -22.12 4.03
C ASP A 221 16.53 -21.12 5.03
N ALA A 222 17.38 -20.55 5.87
CA ALA A 222 17.00 -19.49 6.80
C ALA A 222 16.75 -18.16 6.08
N TYR A 223 15.70 -17.46 6.48
CA TYR A 223 15.48 -16.07 6.13
C TYR A 223 16.48 -15.20 6.89
N THR A 224 17.21 -14.37 6.15
CA THR A 224 18.12 -13.39 6.76
C THR A 224 17.35 -12.13 7.10
N LEU A 225 17.27 -11.83 8.39
CA LEU A 225 16.64 -10.63 8.90
C LEU A 225 17.68 -9.52 9.04
N THR A 226 17.24 -8.29 8.84
CA THR A 226 17.98 -7.04 8.91
C THR A 226 17.14 -6.06 9.73
N PRO A 227 17.73 -4.97 10.25
CA PRO A 227 16.94 -3.95 10.96
C PRO A 227 15.83 -3.31 10.10
N ASN A 228 15.87 -3.47 8.77
CA ASN A 228 14.94 -2.87 7.83
C ASN A 228 13.82 -3.83 7.38
N ASN A 229 13.87 -5.12 7.72
CA ASN A 229 12.85 -6.09 7.37
C ASN A 229 12.42 -6.93 8.60
N ALA A 230 11.20 -7.42 8.53
CA ALA A 230 10.63 -8.35 9.50
C ALA A 230 9.85 -9.44 8.74
N LEU A 231 9.79 -10.63 9.31
CA LEU A 231 9.05 -11.75 8.72
C LEU A 231 7.65 -11.81 9.34
N HIS A 232 6.61 -11.80 8.51
CA HIS A 232 5.23 -12.00 8.95
C HIS A 232 4.88 -13.49 8.88
N ILE A 233 4.61 -14.06 10.05
CA ILE A 233 4.37 -15.48 10.24
C ILE A 233 2.94 -15.70 10.74
N ARG A 234 2.34 -16.81 10.30
CA ARG A 234 1.07 -17.34 10.78
C ARG A 234 1.25 -18.75 11.33
N ALA A 235 0.58 -19.06 12.44
CA ALA A 235 0.56 -20.42 12.99
C ALA A 235 -0.51 -21.30 12.31
N ASN A 236 -0.11 -22.48 11.81
CA ASN A 236 -1.01 -23.48 11.23
C ASN A 236 -1.63 -24.42 12.28
N CYS A 237 -1.06 -24.49 13.48
CA CYS A 237 -1.59 -25.25 14.60
C CYS A 237 -1.25 -24.58 15.94
N ASN A 238 -1.71 -25.15 17.05
CA ASN A 238 -1.30 -24.69 18.38
C ASN A 238 0.06 -25.29 18.73
N PHE A 239 1.06 -24.48 19.01
CA PHE A 239 2.40 -24.94 19.40
C PHE A 239 3.12 -23.86 20.22
N THR A 240 4.31 -24.18 20.74
CA THR A 240 5.18 -23.21 21.40
C THR A 240 6.31 -22.86 20.45
N ASP A 241 6.49 -21.58 20.14
CA ASP A 241 7.52 -21.11 19.22
C ASP A 241 8.93 -21.30 19.78
N GLN A 242 9.95 -21.10 18.94
CA GLN A 242 11.36 -21.19 19.34
C GLN A 242 11.79 -20.18 20.41
N PHE A 243 10.95 -19.17 20.69
CA PHE A 243 11.15 -18.16 21.72
C PHE A 243 10.42 -18.51 23.03
N GLY A 244 9.74 -19.66 23.10
CA GLY A 244 9.02 -20.12 24.28
C GLY A 244 7.62 -19.50 24.45
N ARG A 245 7.06 -18.85 23.42
CA ARG A 245 5.70 -18.26 23.45
C ARG A 245 4.70 -19.24 22.86
N GLY A 246 3.58 -19.46 23.56
CA GLY A 246 2.49 -20.30 23.08
C GLY A 246 1.70 -19.59 21.99
N ARG A 247 1.67 -20.17 20.79
CA ARG A 247 0.93 -19.68 19.61
C ARG A 247 -0.32 -20.51 19.37
N ARG A 248 -1.40 -19.82 19.01
CA ARG A 248 -2.66 -20.47 18.63
C ARG A 248 -2.82 -20.53 17.12
N ILE A 249 -3.57 -21.50 16.62
CA ILE A 249 -3.89 -21.63 15.20
C ILE A 249 -4.50 -20.33 14.66
N GLY A 250 -3.98 -19.86 13.53
CA GLY A 250 -4.36 -18.62 12.87
C GLY A 250 -3.84 -17.34 13.54
N GLU A 251 -3.10 -17.44 14.65
CA GLU A 251 -2.40 -16.29 15.21
C GLU A 251 -1.28 -15.84 14.27
N GLU A 252 -1.13 -14.52 14.12
CA GLU A 252 -0.14 -13.92 13.24
C GLU A 252 0.78 -12.99 14.05
N TRP A 253 2.09 -13.03 13.77
CA TRP A 253 3.07 -12.17 14.43
C TRP A 253 4.20 -11.78 13.49
N LEU A 254 5.06 -10.86 13.95
CA LEU A 254 6.29 -10.49 13.28
C LEU A 254 7.49 -11.08 14.01
N VAL A 255 8.44 -11.61 13.27
CA VAL A 255 9.79 -11.89 13.76
C VAL A 255 10.72 -10.79 13.25
N LYS A 256 11.41 -10.13 14.17
CA LYS A 256 12.28 -8.99 13.87
C LYS A 256 13.74 -9.39 14.07
N TYR A 257 14.64 -8.53 13.57
CA TYR A 257 16.07 -8.64 13.83
C TYR A 257 16.42 -8.67 15.32
N ASP A 258 15.67 -7.95 16.17
CA ASP A 258 15.86 -7.96 17.63
C ASP A 258 15.69 -9.35 18.26
N ASP A 259 14.88 -10.22 17.63
CA ASP A 259 14.60 -11.56 18.12
C ASP A 259 15.68 -12.55 17.60
N THR A 260 15.95 -12.54 16.29
CA THR A 260 17.00 -13.37 15.65
C THR A 260 17.53 -12.73 14.37
N GLU A 261 18.82 -12.94 14.06
CA GLU A 261 19.43 -12.52 12.79
C GLU A 261 19.02 -13.42 11.61
N SER A 262 18.81 -14.71 11.87
CA SER A 262 18.35 -15.69 10.87
C SER A 262 17.21 -16.52 11.43
N TYR A 263 16.17 -16.71 10.64
CA TYR A 263 14.97 -17.41 11.04
C TYR A 263 14.60 -18.51 10.07
N ILE A 264 14.47 -19.74 10.57
CA ILE A 264 13.98 -20.89 9.80
C ILE A 264 12.55 -21.17 10.27
N PRO A 265 11.53 -20.91 9.43
CA PRO A 265 10.14 -21.21 9.76
C PRO A 265 9.97 -22.69 10.05
N ASP A 266 9.26 -23.02 11.13
CA ASP A 266 8.93 -24.40 11.45
C ASP A 266 7.82 -24.96 10.56
N VAL A 267 7.62 -26.28 10.54
CA VAL A 267 6.54 -26.95 9.79
C VAL A 267 5.15 -26.44 10.20
N THR A 268 5.03 -26.02 11.47
CA THR A 268 3.80 -25.46 12.05
C THR A 268 3.59 -23.98 11.73
N GLU A 269 4.55 -23.35 11.06
CA GLU A 269 4.57 -21.94 10.73
C GLU A 269 4.44 -21.73 9.21
N GLU A 270 3.72 -20.68 8.84
CA GLU A 270 3.57 -20.26 7.46
C GLU A 270 4.10 -18.84 7.32
N VAL A 271 5.01 -18.61 6.38
CA VAL A 271 5.47 -17.28 6.02
C VAL A 271 4.42 -16.63 5.13
N VAL A 272 3.76 -15.59 5.63
CA VAL A 272 2.74 -14.85 4.89
C VAL A 272 3.36 -13.80 3.99
N ASN A 273 4.29 -13.00 4.53
CA ASN A 273 4.95 -11.92 3.79
C ASN A 273 6.23 -11.43 4.47
N GLU A 274 7.06 -10.69 3.73
CA GLU A 274 8.16 -9.88 4.30
C GLU A 274 7.70 -8.42 4.46
N VAL A 275 7.81 -7.89 5.69
CA VAL A 275 7.36 -6.54 6.05
C VAL A 275 8.57 -5.61 6.11
N GLN A 276 8.48 -4.50 5.37
CA GLN A 276 9.53 -3.48 5.34
C GLN A 276 9.34 -2.47 6.49
N LEU A 277 10.45 -1.97 7.02
CA LEU A 277 10.47 -0.95 8.07
C LEU A 277 9.86 0.35 7.53
N THR A 278 8.83 0.85 8.21
CA THR A 278 8.27 2.17 7.93
C THR A 278 9.08 3.22 8.69
N VAL A 279 9.59 4.21 7.97
CA VAL A 279 10.36 5.33 8.51
C VAL A 279 9.56 6.61 8.32
N LEU A 280 9.22 7.28 9.43
CA LEU A 280 8.61 8.61 9.43
C LEU A 280 9.65 9.66 9.78
N SER A 281 9.79 10.66 8.91
CA SER A 281 10.64 11.85 9.12
C SER A 281 9.99 12.86 10.07
N HIS A 282 10.72 13.90 10.50
CA HIS A 282 10.22 14.95 11.43
C HIS A 282 8.91 15.62 10.99
N HIS A 283 8.74 15.88 9.69
CA HIS A 283 7.55 16.52 9.13
C HIS A 283 6.58 15.52 8.51
N GLN A 284 6.63 14.25 8.91
CA GLN A 284 5.78 13.19 8.37
C GLN A 284 4.95 12.53 9.45
N TYR A 285 3.76 12.12 9.08
CA TYR A 285 2.85 11.37 9.91
C TYR A 285 2.11 10.33 9.09
N CYS A 286 1.51 9.37 9.78
CA CYS A 286 0.57 8.45 9.15
C CYS A 286 -0.55 8.11 10.14
N VAL A 287 -1.70 7.74 9.58
CA VAL A 287 -2.83 7.23 10.35
C VAL A 287 -2.91 5.73 10.09
N VAL A 288 -2.77 4.94 11.16
CA VAL A 288 -2.83 3.48 11.14
C VAL A 288 -4.22 3.05 11.60
N VAL A 289 -4.87 2.23 10.78
CA VAL A 289 -6.18 1.64 11.07
C VAL A 289 -5.97 0.27 11.70
N ASN A 290 -6.79 -0.06 12.69
CA ASN A 290 -6.73 -1.28 13.50
C ASN A 290 -5.40 -1.44 14.26
N PRO A 291 -4.94 -0.41 15.00
CA PRO A 291 -3.69 -0.49 15.74
C PRO A 291 -3.71 -1.64 16.75
N LEU A 292 -2.57 -2.27 16.96
CA LEU A 292 -2.43 -3.31 17.99
C LEU A 292 -2.64 -2.70 19.39
N GLY A 293 -3.46 -3.35 20.21
CA GLY A 293 -3.59 -3.02 21.62
C GLY A 293 -2.46 -3.60 22.46
N ASP A 294 -2.39 -3.21 23.73
CA ASP A 294 -1.44 -3.76 24.71
C ASP A 294 -1.65 -5.26 24.97
N ASP A 295 -2.85 -5.77 24.64
CA ASP A 295 -3.23 -7.18 24.69
C ASP A 295 -2.71 -7.99 23.50
N GLY A 296 -1.99 -7.36 22.57
CA GLY A 296 -1.44 -7.99 21.37
C GLY A 296 -2.50 -8.31 20.32
N ARG A 297 -3.69 -7.69 20.40
CA ARG A 297 -4.79 -7.89 19.44
C ARG A 297 -5.11 -6.61 18.67
N PRO A 298 -5.51 -6.70 17.40
CA PRO A 298 -5.87 -5.54 16.61
C PRO A 298 -7.18 -4.93 17.11
N ARG A 299 -7.18 -3.63 17.43
CA ARG A 299 -8.38 -2.89 17.82
C ARG A 299 -9.17 -2.48 16.58
N LEU A 300 -10.07 -3.36 16.14
CA LEU A 300 -10.84 -3.18 14.91
C LEU A 300 -11.66 -1.87 14.92
N GLY A 301 -11.54 -1.07 13.87
CA GLY A 301 -12.25 0.20 13.69
C GLY A 301 -11.58 1.40 14.36
N CYS A 302 -10.57 1.20 15.21
CA CYS A 302 -9.81 2.29 15.80
C CYS A 302 -8.76 2.84 14.83
N ARG A 303 -8.41 4.12 15.02
CA ARG A 303 -7.36 4.81 14.26
C ARG A 303 -6.31 5.32 15.23
N GLU A 304 -5.04 5.21 14.87
CA GLU A 304 -3.91 5.72 15.64
C GLU A 304 -3.06 6.65 14.77
N LEU A 305 -2.89 7.89 15.23
CA LEU A 305 -1.96 8.84 14.61
C LEU A 305 -0.53 8.57 15.09
N ARG A 306 0.36 8.24 14.17
CA ARG A 306 1.81 8.11 14.43
C ARG A 306 2.54 9.28 13.79
N LYS A 307 3.19 10.10 14.63
CA LYS A 307 4.01 11.26 14.22
C LYS A 307 5.50 10.91 14.24
N GLY A 308 6.26 11.45 13.29
CA GLY A 308 7.72 11.30 13.25
C GLY A 308 8.46 12.21 14.23
N PRO A 309 9.79 12.03 14.40
CA PRO A 309 10.60 10.97 13.81
C PRO A 309 10.34 9.62 14.51
N LYS A 310 9.93 8.60 13.75
CA LYS A 310 9.63 7.27 14.31
C LYS A 310 9.84 6.20 13.27
N THR A 311 10.46 5.09 13.68
CA THR A 311 10.60 3.89 12.87
C THR A 311 9.78 2.77 13.49
N PHE A 312 9.02 2.04 12.69
CA PHE A 312 8.20 0.92 13.16
C PHE A 312 7.84 -0.03 12.01
N PHE A 313 7.45 -1.25 12.35
CA PHE A 313 6.84 -2.18 11.41
C PHE A 313 5.31 -2.14 11.56
N LEU A 314 4.58 -2.30 10.47
CA LEU A 314 3.14 -2.51 10.56
C LEU A 314 2.86 -3.92 11.07
N HIS A 315 2.14 -4.02 12.18
CA HIS A 315 1.76 -5.31 12.73
C HIS A 315 0.68 -6.00 11.86
N PRO A 316 0.53 -7.33 11.96
CA PRO A 316 -0.52 -8.06 11.26
C PRO A 316 -1.91 -7.47 11.57
N GLY A 317 -2.64 -7.11 10.51
CA GLY A 317 -3.95 -6.44 10.62
C GLY A 317 -3.91 -4.90 10.59
N GLU A 318 -2.75 -4.28 10.84
CA GLU A 318 -2.56 -2.84 10.70
C GLU A 318 -2.48 -2.43 9.23
N LYS A 319 -3.13 -1.32 8.88
CA LYS A 319 -3.08 -0.76 7.52
C LYS A 319 -2.98 0.75 7.57
N PHE A 320 -2.31 1.35 6.59
CA PHE A 320 -2.37 2.79 6.41
C PHE A 320 -3.73 3.22 5.86
N GLU A 321 -4.28 4.31 6.37
CA GLU A 321 -5.51 4.90 5.82
C GLU A 321 -5.23 5.64 4.50
N ARG A 322 -4.20 6.50 4.48
CA ARG A 322 -3.81 7.32 3.33
C ARG A 322 -2.30 7.32 3.08
N GLY A 323 -1.61 6.25 3.49
CA GLY A 323 -0.15 6.16 3.41
C GLY A 323 0.57 7.10 4.37
N ILE A 324 1.84 7.41 4.06
CA ILE A 324 2.65 8.41 4.76
C ILE A 324 2.28 9.79 4.18
N GLN A 325 1.97 10.74 5.06
CA GLN A 325 1.55 12.09 4.73
C GLN A 325 2.54 13.10 5.32
N ASP A 326 2.72 14.22 4.63
CA ASP A 326 3.54 15.32 5.12
C ASP A 326 2.70 16.28 5.99
N ALA A 327 3.33 16.86 7.00
CA ALA A 327 2.74 17.87 7.87
C ALA A 327 2.37 19.13 7.06
N ILE A 328 1.31 19.82 7.49
CA ILE A 328 0.87 21.06 6.86
C ILE A 328 1.74 22.19 7.42
N ILE A 329 2.65 22.68 6.59
CA ILE A 329 3.53 23.81 6.92
C ILE A 329 2.74 25.11 6.74
N LEU A 330 2.68 25.92 7.81
CA LEU A 330 2.01 27.23 7.81
C LEU A 330 3.04 28.36 7.90
N GLU A 331 2.93 29.31 6.99
CA GLU A 331 3.70 30.57 7.02
C GLU A 331 3.09 31.56 8.03
N SER A 332 3.82 32.63 8.36
CA SER A 332 3.38 33.62 9.36
C SER A 332 2.12 34.43 8.94
N ASP A 333 1.78 34.45 7.65
CA ASP A 333 0.58 35.07 7.11
C ASP A 333 -0.56 34.06 6.84
N GLU A 334 -0.40 32.82 7.29
CA GLU A 334 -1.36 31.74 7.09
C GLU A 334 -1.89 31.17 8.40
N ALA A 335 -3.11 30.65 8.32
CA ALA A 335 -3.73 29.92 9.41
C ALA A 335 -4.63 28.80 8.87
N LEU A 336 -4.84 27.77 9.69
CA LEU A 336 -5.82 26.73 9.41
C LEU A 336 -7.05 26.96 10.26
N LEU A 337 -8.21 27.06 9.62
CA LEU A 337 -9.49 26.89 10.29
C LEU A 337 -9.77 25.40 10.37
N VAL A 338 -9.86 24.89 11.59
CA VAL A 338 -10.13 23.48 11.87
C VAL A 338 -11.46 23.33 12.60
N THR A 339 -12.16 22.23 12.34
CA THR A 339 -13.42 21.89 12.98
C THR A 339 -13.32 20.55 13.70
N ALA A 340 -13.73 20.48 14.96
CA ALA A 340 -13.80 19.21 15.69
C ALA A 340 -14.92 18.34 15.14
N GLN A 341 -14.61 17.07 14.84
CA GLN A 341 -15.61 16.06 14.45
C GLN A 341 -16.02 15.20 15.64
N GLU A 342 -15.07 14.92 16.53
CA GLU A 342 -15.28 14.15 17.77
C GLU A 342 -14.95 15.02 18.99
N GLU A 343 -15.40 14.60 20.18
CA GLU A 343 -15.05 15.26 21.44
C GLU A 343 -13.63 14.88 21.86
N PHE A 344 -12.81 15.86 22.21
CA PHE A 344 -11.46 15.59 22.70
C PHE A 344 -10.88 16.75 23.52
N ASP A 345 -9.88 16.44 24.34
CA ASP A 345 -9.11 17.44 25.05
C ASP A 345 -7.94 17.91 24.18
N ASP A 346 -8.05 19.16 23.73
CA ASP A 346 -7.04 19.84 22.95
C ASP A 346 -6.03 20.54 23.87
N VAL A 347 -4.83 20.77 23.34
CA VAL A 347 -3.79 21.58 24.00
C VAL A 347 -3.46 22.71 23.04
N THR A 348 -3.79 23.94 23.41
CA THR A 348 -3.52 25.12 22.58
C THR A 348 -2.02 25.39 22.47
N GLU A 349 -1.64 26.27 21.53
CA GLU A 349 -0.25 26.72 21.36
C GLU A 349 0.36 27.26 22.66
N ASP A 350 -0.44 27.89 23.52
CA ASP A 350 -0.04 28.40 24.85
C ASP A 350 0.08 27.32 25.94
N GLY A 351 -0.12 26.04 25.59
CA GLY A 351 -0.10 24.91 26.52
C GLY A 351 -1.36 24.77 27.39
N SER A 352 -2.40 25.57 27.13
CA SER A 352 -3.66 25.49 27.87
C SER A 352 -4.51 24.33 27.37
N LYS A 353 -5.07 23.55 28.29
CA LYS A 353 -5.98 22.45 27.93
C LYS A 353 -7.37 23.01 27.67
N VAL A 354 -7.90 22.76 26.48
CA VAL A 354 -9.24 23.19 26.06
C VAL A 354 -10.03 21.96 25.66
N HIS A 355 -11.17 21.75 26.31
CA HIS A 355 -12.10 20.69 25.92
C HIS A 355 -12.86 21.13 24.67
N ARG A 356 -12.75 20.36 23.58
CA ARG A 356 -13.41 20.63 22.30
C ARG A 356 -14.60 19.69 22.13
N THR A 357 -15.72 20.27 21.73
CA THR A 357 -16.95 19.54 21.41
C THR A 357 -17.14 19.45 19.89
N PRO A 358 -17.87 18.44 19.37
CA PRO A 358 -18.13 18.31 17.95
C PRO A 358 -18.78 19.57 17.37
N GLY A 359 -18.19 20.09 16.28
CA GLY A 359 -18.64 21.32 15.62
C GLY A 359 -17.92 22.60 16.09
N ASP A 360 -17.12 22.54 17.15
CA ASP A 360 -16.28 23.66 17.56
C ASP A 360 -15.27 24.01 16.47
N ARG A 361 -15.08 25.31 16.23
CA ARG A 361 -14.16 25.84 15.21
C ARG A 361 -13.11 26.72 15.86
N TRP A 362 -11.85 26.52 15.51
CA TRP A 362 -10.75 27.37 15.98
C TRP A 362 -9.70 27.51 14.88
N MET A 363 -8.79 28.46 15.11
CA MET A 363 -7.68 28.71 14.20
C MET A 363 -6.37 28.21 14.79
N ILE A 364 -5.49 27.79 13.90
CA ILE A 364 -4.10 27.43 14.17
C ILE A 364 -3.26 28.39 13.36
N HIS A 365 -2.39 29.15 14.03
CA HIS A 365 -1.66 30.24 13.42
C HIS A 365 -0.24 29.80 13.05
N GLY A 366 0.26 30.24 11.90
CA GLY A 366 1.68 30.09 11.58
C GLY A 366 2.56 31.11 12.32
N PRO A 367 3.89 30.92 12.35
CA PRO A 367 4.65 29.87 11.68
C PRO A 367 4.70 28.57 12.50
N THR A 368 4.10 27.49 12.00
CA THR A 368 4.07 26.19 12.69
C THR A 368 3.87 25.04 11.72
N ASP A 369 4.37 23.86 12.09
CA ASP A 369 4.15 22.62 11.37
C ASP A 369 2.98 21.88 12.00
N TYR A 370 1.84 21.87 11.31
CA TYR A 370 0.62 21.29 11.83
C TYR A 370 0.41 19.87 11.33
N ILE A 371 0.31 18.93 12.27
CA ILE A 371 -0.10 17.54 12.00
C ILE A 371 -1.56 17.39 12.43
N PRO A 372 -2.48 17.10 11.49
CA PRO A 372 -3.90 16.96 11.81
C PRO A 372 -4.15 15.74 12.69
N ARG A 373 -4.95 15.94 13.74
CA ARG A 373 -5.41 14.86 14.61
C ARG A 373 -6.57 14.10 13.97
N THR A 374 -6.80 12.87 14.42
CA THR A 374 -7.87 11.99 13.93
C THR A 374 -9.27 12.50 14.24
N GLU A 375 -9.42 13.23 15.34
CA GLU A 375 -10.69 13.75 15.85
C GLU A 375 -11.15 15.02 15.10
N ILE A 376 -10.30 15.53 14.21
CA ILE A 376 -10.53 16.76 13.45
C ILE A 376 -11.12 16.41 12.09
N GLY A 377 -12.17 17.16 11.71
CA GLY A 377 -12.85 17.00 10.44
C GLY A 377 -12.26 17.89 9.35
N ASN A 378 -13.02 18.91 8.95
CA ASN A 378 -12.65 19.78 7.84
C ASN A 378 -11.53 20.76 8.25
N ILE A 379 -10.56 20.91 7.34
CA ILE A 379 -9.44 21.84 7.46
C ILE A 379 -9.52 22.81 6.28
N GLN A 380 -9.62 24.11 6.58
CA GLN A 380 -9.61 25.17 5.56
C GLN A 380 -8.39 26.06 5.77
N ARG A 381 -7.53 26.14 4.77
CA ARG A 381 -6.38 27.07 4.76
C ARG A 381 -6.86 28.49 4.50
N ARG A 382 -6.47 29.41 5.36
CA ARG A 382 -6.74 30.85 5.27
C ARG A 382 -5.42 31.59 5.13
N LYS A 383 -5.40 32.55 4.22
CA LYS A 383 -4.27 33.46 4.01
C LYS A 383 -4.70 34.87 4.34
N ALA A 384 -3.84 35.62 5.02
CA ALA A 384 -4.10 37.02 5.32
C ALA A 384 -4.24 37.82 4.02
N THR A 385 -5.30 38.61 3.93
CA THR A 385 -5.55 39.46 2.75
C THR A 385 -4.88 40.81 2.97
N PRO A 386 -3.90 41.21 2.13
CA PRO A 386 -3.29 42.52 2.23
C PRO A 386 -4.27 43.61 1.79
N LEU A 387 -4.53 44.59 2.65
CA LEU A 387 -5.41 45.73 2.37
C LEU A 387 -4.58 47.02 2.35
N ASN A 388 -4.72 47.80 1.28
CA ASN A 388 -4.12 49.14 1.14
C ASN A 388 -5.00 50.23 1.80
N GLU A 389 -4.51 51.47 1.92
CA GLU A 389 -5.19 52.58 2.62
C GLU A 389 -6.63 52.87 2.18
N ASN A 390 -6.97 52.65 0.91
CA ASN A 390 -8.31 52.89 0.34
C ASN A 390 -9.04 51.58 -0.04
N GLU A 391 -8.52 50.44 0.41
CA GLU A 391 -9.11 49.13 0.17
C GLU A 391 -9.64 48.54 1.48
N GLY A 392 -10.63 47.67 1.36
CA GLY A 392 -11.19 46.95 2.48
C GLY A 392 -11.94 45.71 2.05
N ILE A 393 -12.31 44.89 3.02
CA ILE A 393 -13.16 43.70 2.83
C ILE A 393 -14.36 43.75 3.76
N TYR A 394 -15.49 43.22 3.30
CA TYR A 394 -16.65 42.97 4.14
C TYR A 394 -16.51 41.62 4.81
N VAL A 395 -16.63 41.63 6.13
CA VAL A 395 -16.52 40.43 6.96
C VAL A 395 -17.81 40.27 7.74
N ARG A 396 -18.36 39.06 7.70
CA ARG A 396 -19.53 38.66 8.47
C ARG A 396 -19.11 37.69 9.56
N ASN A 397 -19.53 37.98 10.78
CA ASN A 397 -19.45 37.02 11.87
C ASN A 397 -20.59 35.99 11.73
N VAL A 398 -20.25 34.71 11.67
CA VAL A 398 -21.18 33.59 11.50
C VAL A 398 -22.00 33.33 12.76
N GLN A 399 -21.45 33.62 13.95
CA GLN A 399 -22.13 33.42 15.23
C GLN A 399 -23.11 34.55 15.54
N SER A 400 -22.67 35.81 15.41
CA SER A 400 -23.53 36.97 15.70
C SER A 400 -24.36 37.45 14.51
N GLY A 401 -23.98 37.05 13.29
CA GLY A 401 -24.56 37.55 12.04
C GLY A 401 -24.13 38.98 11.68
N GLN A 402 -23.35 39.66 12.53
CA GLN A 402 -22.95 41.04 12.33
C GLN A 402 -21.98 41.16 11.14
N VAL A 403 -22.27 42.08 10.23
CA VAL A 403 -21.41 42.40 9.09
C VAL A 403 -20.70 43.72 9.37
N ARG A 404 -19.40 43.77 9.08
CA ARG A 404 -18.57 44.98 9.22
C ARG A 404 -17.63 45.14 8.03
N ALA A 405 -17.25 46.37 7.73
CA ALA A 405 -16.17 46.68 6.80
C ALA A 405 -14.84 46.78 7.55
N ILE A 406 -13.80 46.17 7.01
CA ILE A 406 -12.44 46.25 7.54
C ILE A 406 -11.60 46.99 6.52
N LEU A 407 -11.08 48.15 6.91
CA LEU A 407 -10.30 49.05 6.04
C LEU A 407 -8.80 48.84 6.27
N GLY A 408 -8.00 49.11 5.24
CA GLY A 408 -6.54 49.14 5.35
C GLY A 408 -5.99 50.46 5.95
N PRO A 409 -4.66 50.63 6.02
CA PRO A 409 -3.62 49.70 5.55
C PRO A 409 -3.28 48.64 6.60
N GLN A 410 -3.68 47.38 6.38
CA GLN A 410 -3.32 46.24 7.23
C GLN A 410 -3.45 44.92 6.47
N SER A 411 -2.71 43.89 6.88
CA SER A 411 -2.94 42.52 6.41
C SER A 411 -3.94 41.86 7.35
N TYR A 412 -5.14 41.58 6.86
CA TYR A 412 -6.21 41.06 7.70
C TYR A 412 -6.39 39.56 7.52
N LEU A 413 -6.28 38.81 8.62
CA LEU A 413 -6.58 37.40 8.69
C LEU A 413 -7.96 37.19 9.32
N LEU A 414 -8.86 36.55 8.57
CA LEU A 414 -10.24 36.27 8.99
C LEU A 414 -10.26 35.36 10.22
N GLN A 415 -10.96 35.78 11.27
CA GLN A 415 -11.08 35.05 12.53
C GLN A 415 -11.92 33.76 12.40
N ALA A 416 -11.87 32.88 13.41
CA ALA A 416 -12.54 31.57 13.39
C ALA A 416 -14.05 31.65 13.10
N ALA A 417 -14.72 32.67 13.64
CA ALA A 417 -16.14 32.92 13.46
C ALA A 417 -16.45 33.89 12.30
N GLU A 418 -15.47 34.22 11.47
CA GLU A 418 -15.62 35.20 10.39
C GLU A 418 -15.52 34.56 9.02
N GLU A 419 -16.33 35.07 8.09
CA GLU A 419 -16.33 34.72 6.68
C GLU A 419 -16.44 36.00 5.82
N LEU A 420 -15.97 35.94 4.58
CA LEU A 420 -16.12 37.04 3.64
C LEU A 420 -17.60 37.21 3.29
N TYR A 421 -18.06 38.46 3.31
CA TYR A 421 -19.45 38.80 2.98
C TYR A 421 -19.52 39.44 1.61
N GLU A 422 -20.35 38.88 0.73
CA GLU A 422 -20.63 39.50 -0.56
C GLU A 422 -21.72 40.56 -0.40
N LYS A 423 -21.37 41.82 -0.65
CA LYS A 423 -22.35 42.91 -0.68
C LYS A 423 -23.00 42.96 -2.05
N GLU A 424 -24.30 42.70 -2.09
CA GLU A 424 -25.09 42.86 -3.31
C GLU A 424 -25.54 44.31 -3.47
N LEU A 425 -25.20 44.90 -4.61
CA LEU A 425 -25.71 46.19 -5.05
C LEU A 425 -26.84 45.98 -6.07
N THR A 426 -27.70 46.98 -6.22
CA THR A 426 -28.70 46.96 -7.29
C THR A 426 -27.98 46.99 -8.65
N PRO A 427 -28.42 46.23 -9.68
CA PRO A 427 -27.73 46.18 -10.98
C PRO A 427 -27.51 47.57 -11.61
N LEU A 428 -28.45 48.48 -11.40
CA LEU A 428 -28.34 49.87 -11.83
C LEU A 428 -27.21 50.63 -11.12
N ALA A 429 -27.01 50.39 -9.83
CA ALA A 429 -25.94 51.04 -9.07
C ALA A 429 -24.55 50.51 -9.50
N GLU A 430 -24.44 49.21 -9.78
CA GLU A 430 -23.21 48.63 -10.34
C GLU A 430 -22.86 49.23 -11.72
N GLU A 431 -23.86 49.40 -12.58
CA GLU A 431 -23.71 50.04 -13.89
C GLU A 431 -23.26 51.51 -13.74
N ILE A 432 -23.87 52.23 -12.81
CA ILE A 432 -23.51 53.63 -12.52
C ILE A 432 -22.09 53.76 -11.98
N LEU A 433 -21.66 52.86 -11.08
CA LEU A 433 -20.29 52.84 -10.56
C LEU A 433 -19.28 52.51 -11.66
N LYS A 434 -19.62 51.59 -12.57
CA LYS A 434 -18.78 51.23 -13.71
C LYS A 434 -18.54 52.43 -14.64
N GLU A 435 -19.55 53.26 -14.86
CA GLU A 435 -19.45 54.48 -15.68
C GLU A 435 -18.95 55.70 -14.90
N GLY A 436 -18.49 55.54 -13.64
CA GLY A 436 -17.85 56.60 -12.86
C GLY A 436 -18.82 57.54 -12.13
N GLY A 437 -20.11 57.22 -12.06
CA GLY A 437 -21.08 57.97 -11.26
C GLY A 437 -22.38 58.35 -11.96
N GLY A 438 -22.50 58.11 -13.28
CA GLY A 438 -23.76 58.31 -14.00
C GLY A 438 -23.88 57.55 -15.32
N VAL A 439 -25.11 57.10 -15.64
CA VAL A 439 -25.47 56.40 -16.88
C VAL A 439 -26.58 57.17 -17.58
N GLY A 440 -26.43 57.37 -18.89
CA GLY A 440 -27.40 58.07 -19.72
C GLY A 440 -27.05 57.99 -21.21
N ASP A 441 -27.91 58.59 -22.04
CA ASP A 441 -27.74 58.61 -23.49
C ASP A 441 -26.51 59.44 -23.93
N ALA A 442 -25.85 59.02 -25.02
CA ALA A 442 -24.56 59.56 -25.48
C ALA A 442 -24.56 61.06 -25.85
N SER A 443 -25.74 61.66 -25.97
CA SER A 443 -25.93 63.09 -26.24
C SER A 443 -25.80 64.00 -25.01
N ILE A 444 -25.55 63.44 -23.82
CA ILE A 444 -25.50 64.19 -22.55
C ILE A 444 -24.06 64.62 -22.24
N ARG A 445 -23.74 65.90 -22.47
CA ARG A 445 -22.42 66.51 -22.15
C ARG A 445 -21.93 66.30 -20.70
N LYS A 446 -22.86 66.10 -19.76
CA LYS A 446 -22.53 65.98 -18.33
C LYS A 446 -21.90 64.64 -17.92
N ILE A 447 -21.87 63.65 -18.82
CA ILE A 447 -21.23 62.35 -18.54
C ILE A 447 -19.71 62.50 -18.34
N ALA A 448 -19.08 63.49 -18.99
CA ALA A 448 -17.64 63.76 -18.87
C ALA A 448 -17.17 64.14 -17.45
N TYR A 449 -18.08 64.61 -16.57
CA TYR A 449 -17.75 64.89 -15.16
C TYR A 449 -17.42 63.61 -14.36
N PHE A 450 -17.89 62.45 -14.84
CA PHE A 450 -17.76 61.17 -14.16
C PHE A 450 -16.53 60.37 -14.62
N ASP A 451 -15.87 60.78 -15.71
CA ASP A 451 -14.69 60.07 -16.23
C ASP A 451 -13.52 60.05 -15.25
N GLY A 452 -13.34 61.10 -14.44
CA GLY A 452 -12.31 61.17 -13.40
C GLY A 452 -12.57 60.30 -12.16
N ALA A 453 -13.81 59.83 -12.00
CA ALA A 453 -14.24 58.96 -10.89
C ALA A 453 -14.33 57.48 -11.29
N LYS A 454 -14.00 57.14 -12.54
CA LYS A 454 -13.85 55.75 -12.98
C LYS A 454 -12.64 55.14 -12.29
N ASP A 455 -12.87 54.12 -11.48
CA ASP A 455 -11.80 53.32 -10.88
C ASP A 455 -11.61 52.02 -11.69
N PRO A 456 -10.52 51.88 -12.46
CA PRO A 456 -10.24 50.66 -13.22
C PRO A 456 -9.99 49.44 -12.32
N SER A 457 -9.65 49.66 -11.03
CA SER A 457 -9.28 48.59 -10.11
C SER A 457 -10.47 47.83 -9.53
N LEU A 458 -11.66 48.45 -9.47
CA LEU A 458 -12.90 47.85 -8.97
C LEU A 458 -13.46 46.76 -9.91
N PHE A 459 -13.09 46.78 -11.20
CA PHE A 459 -13.63 45.90 -12.25
C PHE A 459 -12.55 45.12 -13.01
N LYS A 460 -11.55 44.58 -12.30
CA LYS A 460 -10.59 43.63 -12.88
C LYS A 460 -11.31 42.36 -13.37
N GLY A 461 -11.46 42.21 -14.69
CA GLY A 461 -11.94 40.98 -15.31
C GLY A 461 -13.47 40.82 -15.35
N ASN A 462 -14.21 41.79 -15.89
CA ASN A 462 -15.65 41.72 -16.23
C ASN A 462 -16.64 41.34 -15.11
N LYS A 463 -16.19 40.97 -13.91
CA LYS A 463 -17.00 40.70 -12.71
C LYS A 463 -16.39 41.44 -11.51
N PRO A 464 -17.15 42.31 -10.82
CA PRO A 464 -16.66 42.96 -9.61
C PRO A 464 -16.50 41.94 -8.48
N ASP A 465 -15.43 42.06 -7.70
CA ASP A 465 -15.26 41.32 -6.45
C ASP A 465 -16.21 41.90 -5.39
N LYS A 466 -17.33 41.21 -5.16
CA LYS A 466 -18.39 41.65 -4.23
C LYS A 466 -17.97 41.62 -2.75
N THR A 467 -16.85 40.97 -2.43
CA THR A 467 -16.34 40.88 -1.05
C THR A 467 -15.55 42.11 -0.63
N ARG A 468 -15.05 42.88 -1.59
CA ARG A 468 -14.32 44.12 -1.34
C ARG A 468 -15.26 45.26 -1.00
N VAL A 469 -14.78 46.16 -0.16
CA VAL A 469 -15.50 47.36 0.23
C VAL A 469 -15.71 48.23 -0.99
N VAL A 470 -16.95 48.64 -1.20
CA VAL A 470 -17.33 49.49 -2.32
C VAL A 470 -16.91 50.92 -1.99
N THR A 471 -15.97 51.43 -2.79
CA THR A 471 -15.49 52.80 -2.67
C THR A 471 -15.86 53.60 -3.91
N TYR A 472 -16.13 54.90 -3.74
CA TYR A 472 -16.46 55.80 -4.83
C TYR A 472 -15.78 57.15 -4.62
N ARG A 473 -14.98 57.59 -5.58
CA ARG A 473 -14.32 58.90 -5.56
C ARG A 473 -15.31 59.96 -6.00
N CYS A 474 -15.79 60.78 -5.07
CA CYS A 474 -16.73 61.85 -5.41
C CYS A 474 -15.98 62.96 -6.18
N PRO A 475 -16.40 63.33 -7.41
CA PRO A 475 -15.78 64.43 -8.13
C PRO A 475 -15.93 65.77 -7.41
N SER A 476 -15.04 66.72 -7.68
CA SER A 476 -15.15 68.08 -7.15
C SER A 476 -16.50 68.71 -7.48
N ASN A 477 -17.02 69.54 -6.56
CA ASN A 477 -18.32 70.21 -6.69
C ASN A 477 -19.52 69.26 -6.87
N CYS A 478 -19.39 68.01 -6.42
CA CYS A 478 -20.49 67.05 -6.37
C CYS A 478 -20.82 66.66 -4.93
N ALA A 479 -22.05 66.20 -4.71
CA ALA A 479 -22.48 65.60 -3.46
C ALA A 479 -23.08 64.21 -3.71
N VAL A 480 -22.70 63.23 -2.89
CA VAL A 480 -23.23 61.88 -2.90
C VAL A 480 -24.03 61.66 -1.63
N GLN A 481 -25.25 61.14 -1.77
CA GLN A 481 -26.05 60.73 -0.62
C GLN A 481 -25.95 59.22 -0.44
N VAL A 482 -25.58 58.83 0.78
CA VAL A 482 -25.52 57.44 1.22
C VAL A 482 -26.62 57.21 2.25
N TYR A 483 -27.34 56.10 2.10
CA TYR A 483 -28.45 55.73 2.99
C TYR A 483 -28.17 54.40 3.69
N ASN A 484 -28.21 54.39 5.01
CA ASN A 484 -28.18 53.17 5.82
C ASN A 484 -29.62 52.68 6.06
N TYR A 485 -29.95 51.52 5.50
CA TYR A 485 -31.32 50.99 5.55
C TYR A 485 -31.72 50.45 6.92
N ILE A 486 -30.74 49.99 7.72
CA ILE A 486 -31.00 49.43 9.05
C ILE A 486 -31.23 50.56 10.05
N GLU A 487 -30.31 51.52 10.09
CA GLU A 487 -30.39 52.66 11.03
C GLU A 487 -31.36 53.74 10.56
N LYS A 488 -31.80 53.68 9.29
CA LYS A 488 -32.64 54.68 8.62
C LYS A 488 -32.01 56.08 8.64
N THR A 489 -30.68 56.13 8.65
CA THR A 489 -29.87 57.35 8.64
C THR A 489 -29.38 57.63 7.22
N ALA A 490 -29.33 58.91 6.86
CA ALA A 490 -28.74 59.35 5.60
C ALA A 490 -27.58 60.30 5.90
N ARG A 491 -26.46 60.12 5.21
CA ARG A 491 -25.32 61.04 5.22
C ARG A 491 -25.02 61.54 3.81
N VAL A 492 -24.54 62.77 3.72
CA VAL A 492 -24.15 63.41 2.46
C VAL A 492 -22.65 63.65 2.50
N VAL A 493 -21.94 63.17 1.48
CA VAL A 493 -20.50 63.36 1.29
C VAL A 493 -20.29 64.33 0.14
N PHE A 494 -19.52 65.38 0.39
CA PHE A 494 -19.17 66.40 -0.61
C PHE A 494 -17.80 66.06 -1.21
N GLY A 495 -17.65 66.18 -2.53
CA GLY A 495 -16.38 65.96 -3.21
C GLY A 495 -15.37 67.09 -2.92
N PRO A 496 -14.05 66.82 -2.99
CA PRO A 496 -13.40 65.67 -3.63
C PRO A 496 -13.10 64.45 -2.72
N ASP A 497 -13.90 64.21 -1.68
CA ASP A 497 -13.67 63.12 -0.73
C ASP A 497 -14.03 61.71 -1.28
N LEU A 498 -13.41 60.66 -0.70
CA LEU A 498 -13.70 59.26 -0.98
C LEU A 498 -14.90 58.78 -0.14
N VAL A 499 -15.91 58.23 -0.80
CA VAL A 499 -17.02 57.56 -0.14
C VAL A 499 -16.68 56.09 0.03
N VAL A 500 -16.71 55.62 1.28
CA VAL A 500 -16.56 54.21 1.65
C VAL A 500 -17.90 53.73 2.17
N LEU A 501 -18.50 52.73 1.52
CA LEU A 501 -19.80 52.18 1.93
C LEU A 501 -19.64 51.19 3.07
N ASP A 502 -20.44 51.35 4.11
CA ASP A 502 -20.65 50.31 5.11
C ASP A 502 -21.51 49.14 4.55
N PRO A 503 -21.50 47.96 5.19
CA PRO A 503 -22.20 46.78 4.70
C PRO A 503 -23.70 46.99 4.43
N HIS A 504 -24.34 47.85 5.21
CA HIS A 504 -25.78 48.12 5.16
C HIS A 504 -26.14 49.48 4.53
N GLU A 505 -25.13 50.19 4.04
CA GLU A 505 -25.29 51.45 3.31
C GLU A 505 -25.41 51.23 1.81
N ASN A 506 -26.30 51.94 1.12
CA ASN A 506 -26.27 51.99 -0.35
C ASN A 506 -26.28 53.43 -0.86
N PHE A 507 -25.78 53.61 -2.09
CA PHE A 507 -25.92 54.87 -2.80
C PHE A 507 -27.38 55.16 -3.12
N ASN A 508 -27.80 56.41 -2.93
CA ASN A 508 -29.08 56.87 -3.43
C ASN A 508 -28.97 57.21 -4.91
N VAL A 509 -29.70 56.48 -5.76
CA VAL A 509 -29.70 56.73 -7.21
C VAL A 509 -30.69 57.82 -7.55
N LEU A 510 -30.19 58.91 -8.12
CA LEU A 510 -30.99 60.04 -8.60
C LEU A 510 -31.36 59.82 -10.07
N SER A 511 -32.62 60.08 -10.39
CA SER A 511 -33.12 60.07 -11.76
C SER A 511 -33.41 61.52 -12.19
N LEU A 512 -32.56 62.06 -13.05
CA LEU A 512 -32.58 63.45 -13.48
C LEU A 512 -33.03 63.58 -14.94
N SER A 513 -33.73 64.67 -15.25
CA SER A 513 -34.13 65.00 -16.62
C SER A 513 -32.93 65.49 -17.44
N ALA A 514 -32.68 64.85 -18.57
CA ALA A 514 -31.53 65.12 -19.44
C ALA A 514 -31.90 65.04 -20.94
N GLY A 515 -30.95 65.42 -21.81
CA GLY A 515 -31.18 65.51 -23.26
C GLY A 515 -31.67 66.89 -23.75
N LYS A 516 -31.84 66.99 -25.08
CA LYS A 516 -32.41 68.13 -25.82
C LYS A 516 -33.35 67.58 -26.90
N PRO A 517 -34.69 67.72 -26.78
CA PRO A 517 -35.44 68.28 -25.65
C PRO A 517 -35.27 67.45 -24.36
N LYS A 518 -35.53 68.07 -23.20
CA LYS A 518 -35.41 67.39 -21.91
C LYS A 518 -36.40 66.24 -21.78
N LYS A 519 -35.88 65.02 -21.62
CA LYS A 519 -36.65 63.83 -21.30
C LYS A 519 -36.53 63.53 -19.82
N GLU A 520 -37.65 63.20 -19.19
CA GLU A 520 -37.68 62.72 -17.81
C GLU A 520 -36.88 61.42 -17.68
N ASN A 521 -36.18 61.24 -16.54
CA ASN A 521 -35.42 60.03 -16.21
C ASN A 521 -34.32 59.63 -17.22
N ALA A 522 -33.84 60.57 -18.03
CA ALA A 522 -32.84 60.31 -19.06
C ALA A 522 -31.39 60.20 -18.54
N LEU A 523 -31.10 60.72 -17.33
CA LEU A 523 -29.81 60.57 -16.66
C LEU A 523 -30.02 59.94 -15.29
N LYS A 524 -29.38 58.80 -15.03
CA LYS A 524 -29.36 58.17 -13.71
C LYS A 524 -27.97 58.34 -13.11
N THR A 525 -27.87 58.95 -11.94
CA THR A 525 -26.59 59.32 -11.31
C THR A 525 -26.64 59.11 -9.81
N ILE A 526 -25.52 58.74 -9.19
CA ILE A 526 -25.37 58.69 -7.72
C ILE A 526 -24.86 60.02 -7.15
N CYS A 527 -24.35 60.89 -8.02
CA CYS A 527 -23.79 62.19 -7.69
C CYS A 527 -24.73 63.31 -8.11
N LEU A 528 -24.97 64.25 -7.22
CA LEU A 528 -25.57 65.54 -7.58
C LEU A 528 -24.47 66.57 -7.83
N MET A 529 -24.48 67.17 -9.01
CA MET A 529 -23.59 68.29 -9.36
C MET A 529 -24.12 69.57 -8.70
N LEU A 530 -23.32 70.21 -7.85
CA LEU A 530 -23.68 71.44 -7.13
C LEU A 530 -23.42 72.71 -7.95
N GLY A 531 -22.45 72.69 -8.86
CA GLY A 531 -22.18 73.80 -9.79
C GLY A 531 -20.87 74.55 -9.51
N PRO A 532 -20.62 75.68 -10.20
CA PRO A 532 -21.50 76.32 -11.18
C PRO A 532 -21.54 75.58 -12.54
N ASP A 533 -22.75 75.33 -13.07
CA ASP A 533 -22.95 74.64 -14.34
C ASP A 533 -24.19 75.20 -15.09
N PHE A 534 -24.32 74.92 -16.39
CA PHE A 534 -25.45 75.37 -17.21
C PHE A 534 -26.36 74.20 -17.61
N ILE A 535 -27.67 74.39 -17.49
CA ILE A 535 -28.69 73.47 -17.99
C ILE A 535 -29.35 74.12 -19.21
N SER A 536 -29.32 73.44 -20.35
CA SER A 536 -30.03 73.87 -21.57
C SER A 536 -31.19 72.94 -21.89
N ASP A 537 -32.25 73.50 -22.46
CA ASP A 537 -33.46 72.80 -22.89
C ASP A 537 -33.96 73.37 -24.23
N HIS A 538 -34.67 72.54 -24.99
CA HIS A 538 -35.33 72.91 -26.25
C HIS A 538 -36.84 72.80 -26.03
N ILE A 539 -37.51 73.93 -25.93
CA ILE A 539 -38.95 73.98 -25.64
C ILE A 539 -39.65 74.42 -26.93
N THR A 540 -40.62 73.62 -27.37
CA THR A 540 -41.53 74.01 -28.44
C THR A 540 -42.65 74.82 -27.82
N MET A 541 -42.69 76.12 -28.11
CA MET A 541 -43.79 76.98 -27.71
C MET A 541 -44.86 76.95 -28.82
N LEU A 542 -46.11 76.73 -28.41
CA LEU A 542 -47.26 76.93 -29.28
C LEU A 542 -47.79 78.34 -28.97
N GLU A 543 -47.56 79.29 -29.87
CA GLU A 543 -48.23 80.57 -29.79
C GLU A 543 -49.71 80.39 -30.14
N THR A 544 -50.60 80.63 -29.18
CA THR A 544 -52.01 80.89 -29.45
C THR A 544 -52.17 82.38 -29.73
N ASN A 545 -52.10 82.77 -31.00
CA ASN A 545 -52.48 84.12 -31.42
C ASN A 545 -54.02 84.20 -31.42
N VAL A 546 -54.61 84.89 -30.45
CA VAL A 546 -56.06 85.15 -30.40
C VAL A 546 -56.37 86.38 -31.26
N PHE A 547 -56.24 86.26 -32.57
CA PHE A 547 -56.86 87.16 -33.55
C PHE A 547 -57.15 86.36 -34.85
N ASP A 548 -58.44 86.29 -35.18
CA ASP A 548 -59.09 85.69 -36.36
C ASP A 548 -59.24 84.14 -36.45
N ASP A 549 -60.44 83.74 -36.90
CA ASP A 549 -61.14 82.44 -36.83
C ASP A 549 -60.49 81.23 -37.57
N VAL A 550 -59.17 81.11 -37.61
CA VAL A 550 -58.49 79.89 -38.06
C VAL A 550 -57.31 79.60 -37.14
N ASN A 551 -57.46 78.58 -36.28
CA ASN A 551 -56.36 78.01 -35.50
C ASN A 551 -55.25 77.47 -36.42
N LYS A 552 -54.28 78.31 -36.79
CA LYS A 552 -52.98 77.88 -37.31
C LYS A 552 -51.96 77.96 -36.18
N LEU A 553 -51.66 76.80 -35.61
CA LEU A 553 -50.55 76.62 -34.67
C LEU A 553 -49.24 76.52 -35.48
N SER A 554 -48.39 77.54 -35.44
CA SER A 554 -47.00 77.43 -35.89
C SER A 554 -46.11 77.09 -34.67
N PRO A 555 -45.34 75.98 -34.71
CA PRO A 555 -44.39 75.69 -33.64
C PRO A 555 -43.24 76.70 -33.67
N LEU A 556 -43.01 77.42 -32.58
CA LEU A 556 -41.79 78.20 -32.37
C LEU A 556 -40.82 77.38 -31.51
N GLU A 557 -39.64 77.11 -32.06
CA GLU A 557 -38.58 76.38 -31.37
C GLU A 557 -37.67 77.37 -30.64
N ALA A 558 -37.62 77.29 -29.30
CA ALA A 558 -36.79 78.16 -28.48
C ALA A 558 -35.79 77.33 -27.67
N GLN A 559 -34.50 77.65 -27.79
CA GLN A 559 -33.45 77.09 -26.94
C GLN A 559 -33.28 77.97 -25.70
N ARG A 560 -33.50 77.41 -24.51
CA ARG A 560 -33.33 78.12 -23.24
C ARG A 560 -32.16 77.55 -22.46
N SER A 561 -31.23 78.39 -22.05
CA SER A 561 -30.18 78.07 -21.09
C SER A 561 -30.50 78.69 -19.73
N LYS A 562 -30.21 77.98 -18.65
CA LYS A 562 -30.28 78.47 -17.27
C LYS A 562 -28.94 78.17 -16.60
N SER A 563 -28.33 79.18 -15.98
CA SER A 563 -27.26 78.94 -15.02
C SER A 563 -27.84 78.24 -13.79
N LEU A 564 -27.18 77.18 -13.36
CA LEU A 564 -27.45 76.48 -12.13
C LEU A 564 -26.20 76.58 -11.26
N ASP A 565 -26.32 77.35 -10.19
CA ASP A 565 -25.28 77.45 -9.18
C ASP A 565 -25.94 77.21 -7.81
N MET A 566 -25.61 76.08 -7.19
CA MET A 566 -26.10 75.69 -5.87
C MET A 566 -25.02 76.01 -4.85
N VAL A 567 -25.00 77.28 -4.42
CA VAL A 567 -24.09 77.76 -3.38
C VAL A 567 -24.65 77.35 -2.02
N LEU A 568 -23.94 76.45 -1.34
CA LEU A 568 -24.13 76.14 0.09
C LEU A 568 -22.98 76.79 0.85
N GLU A 569 -23.27 77.61 1.87
CA GLU A 569 -22.24 78.19 2.74
C GLU A 569 -21.54 77.09 3.55
N GLU A 570 -20.25 77.25 3.90
CA GLU A 570 -19.48 76.22 4.62
C GLU A 570 -20.15 75.80 5.94
N GLU A 571 -20.74 76.74 6.68
CA GLU A 571 -21.52 76.46 7.90
C GLU A 571 -22.77 75.61 7.63
N GLU A 572 -23.44 75.80 6.49
CA GLU A 572 -24.57 74.96 6.08
C GLU A 572 -24.10 73.56 5.69
N GLN A 573 -22.96 73.43 5.00
CA GLN A 573 -22.37 72.14 4.67
C GLN A 573 -21.99 71.36 5.94
N GLU A 574 -21.42 72.03 6.95
CA GLU A 574 -21.16 71.42 8.26
C GLU A 574 -22.46 71.05 8.99
N SER A 575 -23.49 71.90 8.94
CA SER A 575 -24.81 71.58 9.49
C SER A 575 -25.45 70.37 8.81
N ILE A 576 -25.28 70.23 7.49
CA ILE A 576 -25.77 69.10 6.69
C ILE A 576 -24.97 67.83 6.97
N ARG A 577 -23.65 67.95 7.19
CA ARG A 577 -22.80 66.84 7.64
C ARG A 577 -23.21 66.35 9.03
N GLN A 578 -23.63 67.25 9.92
CA GLN A 578 -24.05 66.94 11.29
C GLN A 578 -25.52 66.48 11.42
N ARG A 579 -26.40 66.89 10.51
CA ARG A 579 -27.80 66.46 10.49
C ARG A 579 -27.93 65.15 9.71
N THR A 580 -28.26 64.06 10.39
CA THR A 580 -28.81 62.85 9.76
C THR A 580 -30.06 63.24 8.97
N ALA A 581 -29.92 63.42 7.66
CA ALA A 581 -30.94 64.06 6.86
C ALA A 581 -32.14 63.13 6.70
N SER A 582 -33.35 63.63 7.02
CA SER A 582 -34.60 62.95 6.66
C SER A 582 -34.65 62.69 5.13
N ASN A 583 -35.32 61.60 4.73
CA ASN A 583 -35.42 61.03 3.36
C ASN A 583 -35.66 61.99 2.17
N SER A 584 -35.88 63.28 2.37
CA SER A 584 -36.14 64.26 1.31
C SER A 584 -35.13 65.42 1.25
N PHE A 585 -33.84 65.19 1.54
CA PHE A 585 -32.81 66.23 1.50
C PHE A 585 -32.78 66.98 0.15
N PHE A 586 -32.73 66.24 -0.96
CA PHE A 586 -32.74 66.83 -2.31
C PHE A 586 -34.06 67.51 -2.70
N GLY A 587 -35.19 67.11 -2.09
CA GLY A 587 -36.51 67.65 -2.42
C GLY A 587 -36.91 68.91 -1.63
N LYS A 588 -36.35 69.13 -0.42
CA LYS A 588 -36.79 70.22 0.48
C LYS A 588 -35.86 71.43 0.56
N PHE A 589 -34.55 71.27 0.34
CA PHE A 589 -33.57 72.33 0.63
C PHE A 589 -32.99 73.05 -0.59
N PHE A 590 -33.20 72.55 -1.81
CA PHE A 590 -32.55 73.11 -3.00
C PHE A 590 -33.45 74.13 -3.72
N ARG A 591 -33.20 75.43 -3.49
CA ARG A 591 -33.78 76.54 -4.29
C ARG A 591 -32.70 77.18 -5.16
N PRO A 592 -32.81 77.18 -6.50
CA PRO A 592 -31.83 77.84 -7.36
C PRO A 592 -31.94 79.37 -7.24
N LYS A 593 -30.80 80.09 -7.24
CA LYS A 593 -30.77 81.54 -7.48
C LYS A 593 -31.26 81.79 -8.92
N ARG A 594 -32.38 82.53 -9.06
CA ARG A 594 -32.92 82.89 -10.38
C ARG A 594 -32.08 84.01 -11.00
N GLN A 595 -31.23 83.68 -11.98
CA GLN A 595 -30.89 84.61 -13.06
C GLN A 595 -31.34 83.95 -14.36
N VAL A 596 -32.33 84.57 -15.01
CA VAL A 596 -32.87 84.10 -16.28
C VAL A 596 -32.33 85.03 -17.36
N THR A 597 -31.43 84.54 -18.18
CA THR A 597 -31.08 85.18 -19.45
C THR A 597 -31.91 84.49 -20.54
N ILE A 598 -32.73 85.26 -21.24
CA ILE A 598 -33.45 84.78 -22.43
C ILE A 598 -32.74 85.43 -23.61
N ASP A 599 -31.95 84.65 -24.34
CA ASP A 599 -31.48 85.09 -25.65
C ASP A 599 -32.58 84.75 -26.65
N ILE A 600 -33.32 85.77 -27.07
CA ILE A 600 -34.22 85.72 -28.22
C ILE A 600 -33.39 86.25 -29.40
N PRO A 601 -33.36 85.56 -30.56
CA PRO A 601 -32.75 86.13 -31.77
C PRO A 601 -33.44 87.41 -32.24
#